data_AF-A0A9E0JY31-F1
#
_entry.id   AF-A0A9E0JY31-F1
#
_cell.length_a   1.000
_cell.length_b   1.000
_cell.length_c   1.000
_cell.angle_alpha   90.00
_cell.angle_beta   90.00
_cell.angle_gamma   90.00
#
_symmetry.space_group_name_H-M   'P 1'
#
loop_
_entity.id
_entity.type
_entity.pdbx_description
1 polymer ?
#
loop_
_entity_poly.entity_id
_entity_poly.type
_entity_poly.pdbx_seq_one_letter_code
_entity_poly.pdbx_strand_id
1 'polypeptide(L)' 'MNFCIFCGLEMPKDAKYCQMCGKRQPKNNNDQQEVQESEDKKSLLESPQKLIVIGIGAFIVLIAIITGIMMLLLKK' A
#
# COMPACT_ATOMS: atom_id res chain seq x y z
N MET A 1 -13.23 -16.46 -19.69
CA MET A 1 -14.48 -15.87 -19.19
C MET A 1 -14.52 -16.01 -17.68
N ASN A 2 -15.41 -15.30 -16.97
CA ASN A 2 -15.58 -15.40 -15.53
C ASN A 2 -17.06 -15.70 -15.22
N PHE A 3 -17.35 -16.46 -14.17
CA PHE A 3 -18.74 -16.78 -13.80
C PHE A 3 -19.16 -15.99 -12.57
N CYS A 4 -20.44 -15.59 -12.54
CA CYS A 4 -20.99 -14.88 -11.38
C CYS A 4 -21.01 -15.80 -10.17
N ILE A 5 -20.34 -15.39 -9.09
CA ILE A 5 -20.28 -16.16 -7.85
C ILE A 5 -21.64 -16.33 -7.15
N PHE A 6 -22.65 -15.60 -7.61
CA PHE A 6 -23.99 -15.60 -7.01
C PHE A 6 -25.07 -16.27 -7.85
N CYS A 7 -24.97 -16.25 -9.19
CA CYS A 7 -26.01 -16.78 -10.07
C CYS A 7 -25.47 -17.71 -11.16
N GLY A 8 -24.16 -17.89 -11.27
CA GLY A 8 -23.55 -18.78 -12.26
C GLY A 8 -23.59 -18.29 -13.71
N LEU A 9 -24.05 -17.04 -13.97
CA LEU A 9 -24.01 -16.48 -15.32
C LEU A 9 -22.56 -16.32 -15.79
N GLU A 10 -22.30 -16.70 -17.04
CA GLU A 10 -21.06 -16.37 -17.73
C GLU A 10 -20.96 -14.87 -18.03
N MET A 11 -19.82 -14.29 -17.68
CA MET A 11 -19.56 -12.87 -17.79
C MET A 11 -18.17 -12.61 -18.40
N PRO A 12 -17.96 -11.41 -18.99
CA PRO A 12 -16.63 -10.95 -19.39
C PRO A 12 -15.67 -11.00 -18.20
N LYS A 13 -14.38 -11.25 -18.46
CA LYS A 13 -13.34 -11.27 -17.41
C LYS A 13 -13.27 -9.94 -16.64
N ASP A 14 -13.58 -8.82 -17.32
CA ASP A 14 -13.51 -7.46 -16.78
C ASP A 14 -14.84 -6.94 -16.22
N ALA A 15 -15.88 -7.77 -16.20
CA ALA A 15 -17.19 -7.37 -15.72
C ALA A 15 -17.18 -7.16 -14.20
N LYS A 16 -17.34 -5.89 -13.78
CA LYS A 16 -17.41 -5.51 -12.36
C LYS A 16 -18.75 -5.87 -11.72
N TYR A 17 -19.80 -6.02 -12.52
CA TYR A 17 -21.17 -6.29 -12.08
C TYR A 17 -21.81 -7.34 -12.99
N CYS A 18 -22.66 -8.18 -12.41
CA CYS A 18 -23.43 -9.16 -13.17
C CYS A 18 -24.64 -8.48 -13.85
N GLN A 19 -24.77 -8.64 -15.16
CA GLN A 19 -25.90 -8.07 -15.93
C GLN A 19 -27.24 -8.76 -15.63
N MET A 20 -27.22 -10.01 -15.15
CA MET A 20 -28.45 -10.73 -14.80
C MET A 20 -28.89 -10.49 -13.37
N CYS A 21 -27.97 -10.55 -12.40
CA CYS A 21 -28.34 -10.47 -10.98
C CYS A 21 -27.97 -9.14 -10.31
N GLY A 22 -27.33 -8.22 -11.02
CA GLY A 22 -26.93 -6.89 -10.53
C GLY A 22 -25.79 -6.87 -9.50
N LYS A 23 -25.31 -8.02 -9.04
CA LYS A 23 -24.33 -8.10 -7.94
C LYS A 23 -22.91 -7.82 -8.43
N ARG A 24 -22.16 -7.04 -7.65
CA ARG A 24 -20.76 -6.71 -7.88
C ARG A 24 -19.89 -7.96 -7.74
N GLN A 25 -18.97 -8.16 -8.68
CA GLN A 25 -18.01 -9.25 -8.66
C GLN A 25 -16.70 -8.79 -8.03
N PRO A 26 -16.01 -9.65 -7.27
CA PRO A 26 -14.66 -9.38 -6.80
C PRO A 26 -13.73 -9.23 -8.01
N LYS A 27 -12.89 -8.19 -8.03
CA LYS A 27 -11.84 -8.09 -9.04
C LYS A 27 -10.84 -9.21 -8.77
N ASN A 28 -10.54 -10.01 -9.79
CA ASN A 28 -9.48 -10.98 -9.69
C ASN A 28 -8.15 -10.21 -9.74
N ASN A 29 -7.50 -10.05 -8.59
CA ASN A 29 -6.26 -9.31 -8.42
C ASN A 29 -5.06 -10.14 -8.95
N ASN A 30 -5.01 -10.40 -10.25
CA ASN A 30 -3.74 -10.74 -10.92
C ASN A 30 -3.06 -9.52 -11.54
N ASP A 31 -3.58 -8.32 -11.25
CA ASP A 31 -2.94 -7.04 -11.50
C ASP A 31 -2.98 -6.20 -10.21
N GLN A 32 -2.19 -6.61 -9.22
CA GLN A 32 -1.72 -5.78 -8.11
C GLN A 32 -0.22 -6.16 -7.96
N GLN A 33 0.76 -5.25 -7.96
CA GLN A 33 0.75 -3.94 -7.33
C GLN A 33 1.69 -2.95 -8.04
N GLU A 34 1.15 -1.79 -8.45
CA GLU A 34 1.85 -0.52 -8.23
C GLU A 34 0.83 0.44 -7.57
N VAL A 35 1.29 1.11 -6.52
CA VAL A 35 0.62 2.15 -5.70
C VAL A 35 -0.42 1.68 -4.67
N GLN A 36 0.07 1.30 -3.48
CA GLN A 36 -0.64 1.51 -2.21
C GLN A 36 0.28 2.32 -1.28
N GLU A 37 0.18 3.64 -1.38
CA GLU A 37 0.53 4.56 -0.31
C GLU A 37 -0.74 4.86 0.48
N SER A 38 -0.82 4.33 1.70
CA SER A 38 -1.47 4.97 2.86
C SER A 38 -1.41 4.03 4.07
N GLU A 39 -0.57 4.40 5.01
CA GLU A 39 -0.61 4.17 6.46
C GLU A 39 -2.02 3.83 7.05
N ASP A 40 -2.29 2.61 7.57
CA ASP A 40 -2.51 2.32 9.02
C ASP A 40 -3.30 1.07 9.48
N LYS A 41 -2.67 0.36 10.44
CA LYS A 41 -3.13 -0.51 11.55
C LYS A 41 -4.41 -1.35 11.40
N LYS A 42 -4.18 -2.67 11.29
CA LYS A 42 -4.78 -3.72 12.16
C LYS A 42 -3.83 -4.94 12.13
N SER A 43 -2.84 -5.06 13.02
CA SER A 43 -2.90 -5.83 14.29
C SER A 43 -3.84 -7.04 14.17
N LEU A 44 -3.41 -8.31 14.23
CA LEU A 44 -2.50 -9.01 15.13
C LEU A 44 -1.75 -10.05 14.28
N LEU A 45 -0.43 -10.17 14.23
CA LEU A 45 0.43 -10.52 15.35
C LEU A 45 1.90 -10.19 15.00
N GLU A 46 2.25 -8.93 14.78
CA GLU A 46 3.64 -8.49 14.90
C GLU A 46 3.70 -7.05 15.43
N SER A 47 4.43 -6.95 16.53
CA SER A 47 4.67 -5.80 17.39
C SER A 47 5.37 -4.63 16.62
N PRO A 48 5.42 -3.40 17.17
CA PRO A 48 4.82 -2.17 16.63
C PRO A 48 5.84 -1.30 15.86
N GLN A 49 5.79 -1.21 14.52
CA GLN A 49 6.86 -0.51 13.76
C GLN A 49 6.43 0.33 12.55
N LYS A 50 5.15 0.54 12.24
CA LYS A 50 4.80 1.34 11.03
C LYS A 50 3.54 2.13 11.24
N LEU A 51 3.63 3.33 11.85
CA LEU A 51 2.64 4.36 11.51
C LEU A 51 2.91 5.84 11.82
N ILE A 52 4.13 6.30 11.77
CA ILE A 52 4.31 7.72 11.51
C ILE A 52 5.59 7.73 10.68
N VAL A 53 5.76 8.69 9.77
CA VAL A 53 7.08 9.18 9.36
C VAL A 53 7.66 8.63 8.04
N ILE A 54 7.03 8.94 6.90
CA ILE A 54 7.72 8.93 5.60
C ILE A 54 8.50 10.26 5.37
N GLY A 55 8.17 11.33 6.10
CA GLY A 55 8.84 12.65 5.98
C GLY A 55 9.99 12.94 6.95
N ILE A 56 9.94 12.46 8.20
CA ILE A 56 10.97 12.80 9.22
C ILE A 56 12.21 11.88 9.08
N GLY A 57 12.11 10.72 8.41
CA GLY A 57 13.24 9.83 8.17
C GLY A 57 14.34 10.48 7.33
N ALA A 58 13.98 11.07 6.19
CA ALA A 58 14.92 11.81 5.35
C ALA A 58 15.50 13.04 6.07
N PHE A 59 14.68 13.74 6.87
CA PHE A 59 15.10 14.93 7.60
C PHE A 59 16.09 14.62 8.73
N ILE A 60 15.87 13.54 9.49
CA ILE A 60 16.79 13.09 10.56
C ILE A 60 18.14 12.67 9.96
N VAL A 61 18.13 11.95 8.84
CA VAL A 61 19.36 11.56 8.12
C VAL A 61 20.13 12.78 7.65
N LEU A 62 19.45 13.78 7.07
CA LEU A 62 20.08 15.03 6.65
C LEU A 62 20.67 15.82 7.84
N ILE A 63 19.95 15.95 8.95
CA ILE A 63 20.44 16.64 10.15
C ILE A 63 21.70 15.96 10.70
N ALA A 64 21.71 14.62 10.76
CA ALA A 64 22.86 13.86 11.27
C ALA A 64 24.11 14.06 10.38
N ILE A 65 23.94 14.06 9.06
CA ILE A 65 25.02 14.32 8.12
C ILE A 65 25.58 15.74 8.30
N ILE A 66 24.71 16.76 8.37
CA ILE A 66 25.11 18.17 8.50
C ILE A 66 25.86 18.40 9.82
N THR A 67 25.32 17.90 10.93
CA THR A 67 25.94 18.04 12.25
C THR A 67 27.27 17.30 12.35
N GLY A 68 27.36 16.09 11.77
CA GLY A 68 28.62 15.34 11.68
C GLY A 68 29.69 16.09 10.89
N ILE A 69 29.35 16.61 9.70
CA ILE A 69 30.28 17.40 8.88
C ILE A 69 30.71 18.66 9.63
N MET A 70 29.78 19.41 10.23
CA MET A 70 30.10 20.61 11.03
C MET A 70 31.04 20.28 12.20
N MET A 71 30.76 19.21 12.95
CA MET A 71 31.59 18.80 14.08
C MET A 71 32.99 18.35 13.63
N LEU A 72 33.10 17.74 12.45
CA LEU A 72 34.36 17.32 11.85
C LEU A 72 35.18 18.52 11.36
N LEU A 73 34.51 19.54 10.82
CA LEU A 73 35.15 20.82 10.44
C LEU A 73 35.57 21.66 11.65
N LEU A 74 34.83 21.60 12.76
CA LEU A 74 35.16 22.28 14.03
C LEU A 74 36.38 21.66 14.75
N LYS A 75 36.71 20.40 14.43
CA LYS A 75 37.80 19.65 15.09
C LYS A 75 39.10 19.64 14.29
N LYS A 76 39.13 20.28 13.13
CA LYS A 76 40.30 20.42 12.27
C LYS A 76 40.84 21.84 12.34
#